data_AF-A0A968BVY4-F1
#
_entry.id   AF-A0A968BVY4-F1
#
_cell.length_a   1.000
_cell.length_b   1.000
_cell.length_c   1.000
_cell.angle_alpha   90.00
_cell.angle_beta   90.00
_cell.angle_gamma   90.00
#
_symmetry.space_group_name_H-M   'P 1'
#
loop_
_entity.id
_entity.type
_entity.pdbx_description
1 polymer ?
#
loop_
_entity_poly.entity_id
_entity_poly.type
_entity_poly.pdbx_seq_one_letter_code
_entity_poly.pdbx_strand_id
1 'polypeptide(L)'
;MREFTVRSGQFFLNGAPIFVRGVLLQPNYPITVVTPPTREMMVREITLAKEGGFNLIRAHIRPVPAGFLDLTDQMGMLVYAESCLAWIKDSPRMLDHGRRELRAMIERDRNHPSAVFWGIHNENRAASALTSEALIRFVRGL
;
A
#
# COMPACT_ATOMS: atom_id res chain seq x y z
N MET A 1 -8.12 12.40 13.39
CA MET A 1 -8.68 12.82 12.08
C MET A 1 -7.52 13.27 11.20
N ARG A 2 -7.44 12.80 9.95
CA ARG A 2 -6.37 13.13 8.98
C ARG A 2 -7.00 13.34 7.61
N GLU A 3 -6.47 14.27 6.82
CA GLU A 3 -6.78 14.45 5.40
C GLU A 3 -5.49 14.30 4.56
N PHE A 4 -5.50 13.48 3.51
CA PHE A 4 -4.43 13.42 2.51
C PHE A 4 -5.04 13.63 1.13
N THR A 5 -4.63 14.69 0.45
CA THR A 5 -5.24 15.11 -0.83
C THR A 5 -4.19 15.42 -1.87
N VAL A 6 -4.62 15.38 -3.12
CA VAL A 6 -3.83 15.86 -4.27
C VAL A 6 -4.53 17.08 -4.84
N ARG A 7 -3.84 18.21 -4.91
CA ARG A 7 -4.35 19.47 -5.47
C ARG A 7 -3.31 20.03 -6.42
N SER A 8 -3.70 20.29 -7.67
CA SER A 8 -2.81 20.84 -8.71
C SER A 8 -1.45 20.13 -8.84
N GLY A 9 -1.45 18.79 -8.76
CA GLY A 9 -0.25 17.96 -8.88
C GLY A 9 0.64 17.88 -7.62
N GLN A 10 0.21 18.46 -6.49
CA GLN A 10 0.95 18.42 -5.22
C GLN A 10 0.19 17.60 -4.16
N PHE A 11 0.94 16.94 -3.29
CA PHE A 11 0.39 16.22 -2.14
C PHE A 11 0.24 17.15 -0.94
N PHE A 12 -0.87 17.01 -0.23
CA PHE A 12 -1.16 17.75 1.00
C PHE A 12 -1.50 16.77 2.12
N LEU A 13 -0.95 17.01 3.31
CA LEU A 13 -1.30 16.33 4.54
C LEU A 13 -1.87 17.36 5.52
N ASN A 14 -3.14 17.21 5.88
CA ASN A 14 -3.88 18.13 6.74
C ASN A 14 -3.80 19.59 6.25
N GLY A 15 -3.92 19.80 4.94
CA GLY A 15 -3.85 21.12 4.31
C GLY A 15 -2.45 21.70 4.11
N ALA A 16 -1.40 21.08 4.65
CA ALA A 16 -0.01 21.49 4.44
C ALA A 16 0.61 20.72 3.25
N PRO A 17 1.31 21.41 2.32
CA PRO A 17 1.98 20.73 1.22
C PRO A 17 3.11 19.84 1.74
N ILE A 18 3.26 18.65 1.18
CA ILE A 18 4.33 17.72 1.52
C ILE A 18 5.00 17.15 0.27
N PHE A 19 6.30 16.89 0.38
CA PHE A 19 7.03 16.10 -0.60
C PHE A 19 7.03 14.63 -0.14
N VAL A 20 6.40 13.76 -0.92
CA VAL A 20 6.33 12.32 -0.61
C VAL A 20 7.68 11.68 -0.94
N ARG A 21 8.34 11.15 0.10
CA ARG A 21 9.59 10.40 0.03
C ARG A 21 9.29 8.96 0.39
N GLY A 22 9.05 8.16 -0.63
CA GLY A 22 8.70 6.75 -0.51
C GLY A 22 9.92 5.83 -0.45
N VAL A 23 9.86 4.81 0.41
CA VAL A 23 10.74 3.65 0.37
C VAL A 23 9.92 2.38 0.15
N LEU A 24 10.52 1.39 -0.48
CA LEU A 24 9.88 0.12 -0.77
C LEU A 24 10.12 -0.85 0.39
N LEU A 25 9.05 -1.42 0.95
CA LEU A 25 9.12 -2.56 1.85
C LEU A 25 9.04 -3.84 1.00
N GLN A 26 10.21 -4.44 0.77
CA GLN A 26 10.35 -5.77 0.21
C GLN A 26 10.69 -6.71 1.37
N PRO A 27 9.79 -7.61 1.79
CA PRO A 27 10.12 -8.63 2.75
C PRO A 27 11.23 -9.52 2.18
N ASN A 28 12.29 -9.64 2.96
CA ASN A 28 13.34 -10.60 2.75
C ASN A 28 13.92 -10.95 4.13
N TYR A 29 13.14 -11.69 4.90
CA TYR A 29 13.48 -12.03 6.27
C TYR A 29 14.22 -13.38 6.29
N PRO A 30 15.39 -13.50 6.94
CA PRO A 30 16.21 -14.71 6.85
C PRO A 30 15.53 -16.01 7.32
N ILE A 31 14.56 -15.91 8.23
CA ILE A 31 13.91 -17.07 8.86
C ILE A 31 12.59 -17.42 8.16
N THR A 32 11.73 -16.42 8.03
CA THR A 32 10.35 -16.53 7.56
C THR A 32 10.19 -16.23 6.07
N VAL A 33 11.25 -15.74 5.43
CA VAL A 33 11.32 -15.27 4.04
C VAL A 33 10.47 -14.03 3.77
N VAL A 34 9.18 -14.06 4.14
CA VAL A 34 8.16 -13.09 3.71
C VAL A 34 7.48 -12.31 4.83
N THR A 35 7.50 -12.79 6.07
CA THR A 35 6.79 -12.16 7.20
C THR A 35 7.78 -11.71 8.26
N PRO A 36 7.71 -10.48 8.81
CA PRO A 36 8.57 -10.11 9.92
C PRO A 36 8.42 -11.12 11.08
N PRO A 37 9.50 -11.75 11.58
CA PRO A 37 9.39 -12.80 12.60
C PRO A 37 9.00 -12.24 13.97
N THR A 38 9.22 -10.95 14.20
CA THR A 38 8.86 -10.27 15.46
C THR A 38 8.32 -8.87 15.23
N ARG A 39 7.59 -8.34 16.21
CA ARG A 39 7.11 -6.96 16.23
C ARG A 39 8.26 -5.96 16.22
N GLU A 40 9.35 -6.27 16.91
CA GLU A 40 10.54 -5.42 17.03
C GLU A 40 11.22 -5.24 15.67
N MET A 41 11.19 -6.26 14.80
CA MET A 41 11.67 -6.11 13.43
C MET A 41 10.80 -5.14 12.64
N MET A 42 9.47 -5.19 12.75
CA MET A 42 8.60 -4.19 12.11
C MET A 42 8.88 -2.77 12.60
N VAL A 43 9.03 -2.59 13.93
CA VAL A 43 9.41 -1.31 14.51
C VAL A 43 10.75 -0.83 13.93
N ARG A 44 11.74 -1.72 13.83
CA ARG A 44 13.04 -1.41 13.25
C ARG A 44 12.95 -0.99 11.78
N GLU A 45 12.17 -1.68 10.95
CA GLU A 45 11.95 -1.28 9.54
C GLU A 45 11.38 0.15 9.44
N ILE A 46 10.36 0.46 10.24
CA ILE A 46 9.72 1.79 10.23
C ILE A 46 10.69 2.86 10.76
N THR A 47 11.43 2.58 11.82
CA THR A 47 12.44 3.48 12.39
C THR A 47 13.53 3.79 11.36
N LEU A 48 14.10 2.77 10.72
CA LEU A 48 15.14 2.95 9.70
C LEU A 48 14.63 3.77 8.51
N ALA A 49 13.39 3.56 8.06
CA ALA A 49 12.78 4.39 7.03
C ALA A 49 12.69 5.86 7.46
N LYS A 50 12.27 6.13 8.70
CA LYS A 50 12.19 7.51 9.24
C LYS A 50 13.58 8.15 9.36
N GLU A 51 14.56 7.42 9.88
CA GLU A 51 15.95 7.88 10.00
C GLU A 51 16.58 8.17 8.63
N GLY A 52 16.20 7.40 7.61
CA GLY A 52 16.56 7.66 6.21
C GLY A 52 15.85 8.86 5.57
N GLY A 53 14.98 9.56 6.32
CA GLY A 53 14.25 10.73 5.84
C GLY A 53 13.03 10.41 4.96
N PHE A 54 12.59 9.15 4.93
CA PHE A 54 11.37 8.75 4.24
C PHE A 54 10.14 9.05 5.10
N ASN A 55 9.03 9.38 4.44
CA ASN A 55 7.74 9.62 5.08
C ASN A 55 6.64 8.71 4.55
N LEU A 56 6.97 7.82 3.61
CA LEU A 56 6.05 6.81 3.09
C LEU A 56 6.74 5.46 2.90
N ILE A 57 6.04 4.38 3.25
CA ILE A 57 6.43 3.00 2.96
C ILE A 57 5.45 2.40 1.96
N ARG A 58 5.96 1.86 0.85
CA ARG A 58 5.17 1.04 -0.09
C ARG A 58 5.33 -0.43 0.26
N ALA A 59 4.26 -1.06 0.74
CA ALA A 59 4.18 -2.52 0.88
C ALA A 59 4.08 -3.12 -0.52
N HIS A 60 5.20 -3.54 -1.09
CA HIS A 60 5.28 -3.91 -2.49
C HIS A 60 4.64 -5.27 -2.76
N ILE A 61 3.70 -5.36 -3.70
CA ILE A 61 3.08 -6.59 -4.24
C ILE A 61 2.53 -7.58 -3.20
N ARG A 62 2.07 -7.10 -2.04
CA ARG A 62 1.50 -7.95 -0.98
C ARG A 62 0.76 -7.15 0.09
N PRO A 63 -0.10 -7.80 0.90
CA PRO A 63 -0.72 -7.19 2.06
C PRO A 63 0.35 -6.78 3.07
N VAL A 64 0.11 -5.65 3.75
CA VAL A 64 0.91 -5.26 4.92
C VAL A 64 0.93 -6.37 5.98
N PRO A 65 2.04 -6.58 6.69
CA PRO A 65 2.09 -7.54 7.80
C PRO A 65 1.07 -7.20 8.89
N ALA A 66 0.59 -8.22 9.60
CA ALA A 66 -0.34 -8.02 10.71
C ALA A 66 0.26 -7.09 11.78
N GLY A 67 -0.50 -6.09 12.22
CA GLY A 67 -0.06 -5.07 13.18
C GLY A 67 0.92 -4.02 12.62
N PHE A 68 1.31 -4.10 11.35
CA PHE A 68 2.19 -3.10 10.73
C PHE A 68 1.50 -1.75 10.62
N LEU A 69 0.22 -1.73 10.24
CA LEU A 69 -0.54 -0.48 10.14
C LEU A 69 -0.75 0.19 11.50
N ASP A 70 -0.96 -0.59 12.57
CA ASP A 70 -1.01 -0.05 13.94
C ASP A 70 0.30 0.66 14.31
N LEU A 71 1.44 0.08 13.91
CA LEU A 71 2.75 0.67 14.15
C LEU A 71 2.95 1.93 13.31
N THR A 72 2.59 1.93 12.04
CA THR A 72 2.74 3.12 11.18
C THR A 72 1.80 4.26 11.59
N ASP A 73 0.61 3.93 12.11
CA ASP A 73 -0.30 4.90 12.74
C ASP A 73 0.35 5.55 13.96
N GLN A 74 0.92 4.74 14.87
CA GLN A 74 1.55 5.23 16.11
C GLN A 74 2.84 6.00 15.83
N MET A 75 3.64 5.54 14.86
CA MET A 75 4.96 6.09 14.56
C MET A 75 4.89 7.25 13.56
N GLY A 76 3.72 7.55 12.97
CA GLY A 76 3.58 8.64 12.01
C GLY A 76 4.32 8.38 10.69
N MET A 77 4.00 7.26 10.04
CA MET A 77 4.52 6.87 8.73
C MET A 77 3.36 6.68 7.76
N LEU A 78 3.44 7.25 6.55
CA LEU A 78 2.45 7.00 5.50
C LEU A 78 2.66 5.63 4.88
N VAL A 79 1.58 5.00 4.42
CA VAL A 79 1.60 3.69 3.80
C VAL A 79 0.90 3.73 2.45
N TYR A 80 1.61 3.23 1.45
CA TYR A 80 1.03 2.72 0.22
C TYR A 80 0.81 1.23 0.42
N ALA A 81 -0.45 0.83 0.60
CA ALA A 81 -0.84 -0.58 0.70
C ALA A 81 -1.17 -1.09 -0.71
N GLU A 82 -0.55 -2.19 -1.13
CA GLU A 82 -0.66 -2.71 -2.49
C GLU A 82 -1.26 -4.12 -2.50
N SER A 83 -2.03 -4.43 -3.54
CA SER A 83 -2.46 -5.79 -3.82
C SER A 83 -1.28 -6.70 -4.23
N CYS A 84 -1.51 -8.00 -4.24
CA CYS A 84 -0.64 -9.03 -4.84
C CYS A 84 -0.75 -9.13 -6.36
N LEU A 85 -1.58 -8.31 -7.02
CA LEU A 85 -1.84 -8.44 -8.45
C LEU A 85 -0.61 -7.97 -9.25
N ALA A 86 0.29 -8.90 -9.56
CA ALA A 86 1.51 -8.61 -10.32
C ALA A 86 1.82 -9.68 -11.36
N TRP A 87 2.16 -9.25 -12.58
CA TRP A 87 2.48 -10.11 -13.72
C TRP A 87 1.40 -11.16 -14.06
N ILE A 88 0.13 -10.85 -13.81
CA ILE A 88 -0.99 -11.76 -14.05
C ILE A 88 -1.59 -11.47 -15.44
N LYS A 89 -1.81 -12.53 -16.23
CA LYS A 89 -2.49 -12.43 -17.54
C LYS A 89 -3.96 -12.04 -17.35
N ASP A 90 -4.43 -11.12 -18.19
CA ASP A 90 -5.84 -10.73 -18.21
C ASP A 90 -6.78 -11.89 -18.54
N SER A 91 -7.85 -11.97 -17.75
CA SER A 91 -8.98 -12.86 -17.97
C SER A 91 -10.16 -12.40 -17.11
N PRO A 92 -11.41 -12.79 -17.43
CA PRO A 92 -12.55 -12.54 -16.55
C PRO A 92 -12.32 -13.06 -15.12
N ARG A 93 -11.68 -14.22 -15.00
CA ARG A 93 -11.29 -14.80 -13.70
C ARG A 93 -10.33 -13.91 -12.92
N MET A 94 -9.36 -13.29 -13.60
CA MET A 94 -8.42 -12.34 -12.97
C MET A 94 -9.17 -11.11 -12.45
N LEU A 95 -10.09 -10.56 -13.24
CA LEU A 95 -10.89 -9.40 -12.84
C LEU A 95 -11.72 -9.68 -11.58
N ASP A 96 -12.39 -10.83 -11.52
CA ASP A 96 -13.18 -11.22 -10.35
C ASP A 96 -12.30 -11.50 -9.11
N HIS A 97 -11.13 -12.09 -9.33
CA HIS A 97 -10.15 -12.27 -8.26
C HIS A 97 -9.65 -10.92 -7.72
N GLY A 98 -9.26 -10.01 -8.61
CA GLY A 98 -8.75 -8.69 -8.24
C GLY A 98 -9.79 -7.85 -7.49
N ARG A 99 -11.06 -7.91 -7.88
CA ARG A 99 -12.16 -7.26 -7.14
C ARG A 99 -12.26 -7.78 -5.71
N ARG A 100 -12.23 -9.09 -5.53
CA ARG A 100 -12.30 -9.70 -4.18
C ARG A 100 -11.10 -9.34 -3.33
N GLU A 101 -9.91 -9.41 -3.91
CA GLU A 101 -8.66 -9.12 -3.21
C GLU A 101 -8.58 -7.65 -2.78
N LEU A 102 -8.85 -6.71 -3.69
CA LEU A 102 -8.84 -5.28 -3.38
C LEU A 102 -9.91 -4.92 -2.36
N ARG A 103 -11.12 -5.48 -2.48
CA ARG A 103 -12.17 -5.29 -1.48
C ARG A 103 -11.71 -5.76 -0.11
N ALA A 104 -11.20 -6.99 0.00
CA ALA A 104 -10.76 -7.54 1.27
C ALA A 104 -9.62 -6.72 1.89
N MET A 105 -8.65 -6.28 1.10
CA MET A 105 -7.56 -5.42 1.57
C MET A 105 -8.09 -4.09 2.09
N ILE A 106 -8.92 -3.38 1.30
CA ILE A 106 -9.42 -2.06 1.66
C ILE A 106 -10.37 -2.14 2.86
N GLU A 107 -11.31 -3.08 2.89
CA GLU A 107 -12.24 -3.25 4.01
C GLU A 107 -11.50 -3.55 5.32
N ARG A 108 -10.41 -4.33 5.26
CA ARG A 108 -9.55 -4.60 6.42
C ARG A 108 -8.75 -3.38 6.86
N ASP A 109 -8.17 -2.63 5.91
CA ASP A 109 -7.12 -1.65 6.21
C ASP A 109 -7.60 -0.19 6.25
N ARG A 110 -8.79 0.13 5.72
CA ARG A 110 -9.27 1.52 5.52
C ARG A 110 -9.42 2.38 6.78
N ASN A 111 -9.46 1.76 7.96
CA ASN A 111 -9.57 2.48 9.23
C ASN A 111 -8.20 2.96 9.75
N HIS A 112 -7.09 2.57 9.12
CA HIS A 112 -5.77 3.01 9.49
C HIS A 112 -5.43 4.35 8.82
N PRO A 113 -5.25 5.45 9.58
CA PRO A 113 -4.86 6.72 9.00
C PRO A 113 -3.53 6.64 8.26
N SER A 114 -2.58 5.77 8.60
CA SER A 114 -1.33 5.66 7.84
C SER A 114 -1.56 5.24 6.38
N ALA A 115 -2.59 4.45 6.06
CA ALA A 115 -2.91 4.06 4.69
C ALA A 115 -3.44 5.25 3.87
N VAL A 116 -2.66 5.71 2.89
CA VAL A 116 -2.97 6.87 2.03
C VAL A 116 -3.05 6.53 0.55
N PHE A 117 -2.48 5.41 0.13
CA PHE A 117 -2.61 4.90 -1.24
C PHE A 117 -3.03 3.44 -1.23
N TRP A 118 -3.92 3.10 -2.16
CA TRP A 118 -4.34 1.74 -2.48
C TRP A 118 -3.78 1.37 -3.85
N GLY A 119 -2.72 0.57 -3.87
CA GLY A 119 -2.11 0.05 -5.07
C GLY A 119 -2.95 -1.05 -5.69
N ILE A 120 -3.33 -0.86 -6.95
CA ILE A 120 -4.23 -1.77 -7.66
C ILE A 120 -3.48 -2.99 -8.19
N HIS A 121 -2.30 -2.79 -8.79
CA HIS A 121 -1.47 -3.85 -9.36
C HIS A 121 -0.03 -3.36 -9.59
N ASN A 122 0.89 -4.28 -9.85
CA ASN A 122 2.28 -3.99 -10.21
C ASN A 122 2.65 -4.66 -11.54
N GLU A 123 3.25 -3.91 -12.47
CA GLU A 123 3.84 -4.44 -13.71
C GLU A 123 2.95 -5.34 -14.60
N ASN A 124 1.63 -5.14 -14.57
CA ASN A 124 0.74 -5.75 -15.56
C ASN A 124 0.90 -5.03 -16.91
N ARG A 125 1.20 -5.78 -17.99
CA ARG A 125 1.45 -5.24 -19.35
C ARG A 125 0.26 -4.45 -19.88
N ALA A 126 0.48 -3.54 -20.83
CA ALA A 126 -0.54 -2.65 -21.41
C ALA A 126 -1.80 -3.33 -22.00
N ALA A 127 -1.76 -4.63 -22.32
CA ALA A 127 -2.96 -5.41 -22.67
C ALA A 127 -4.00 -5.47 -21.52
N SER A 128 -3.60 -5.08 -20.31
CA SER A 128 -4.42 -5.03 -19.08
C SER A 128 -5.14 -3.71 -18.83
N ALA A 129 -5.05 -2.71 -19.73
CA ALA A 129 -5.64 -1.40 -19.49
C ALA A 129 -7.13 -1.45 -19.13
N LEU A 130 -7.92 -2.31 -19.80
CA LEU A 130 -9.35 -2.50 -19.49
C LEU A 130 -9.58 -3.12 -18.11
N THR A 131 -8.78 -4.11 -17.72
CA THR A 131 -8.85 -4.74 -16.41
C THR A 131 -8.43 -3.76 -15.31
N SER A 132 -7.33 -3.04 -15.52
CA SER A 132 -6.81 -2.01 -14.62
C SER A 132 -7.82 -0.89 -14.40
N GLU A 133 -8.40 -0.35 -15.47
CA GLU A 133 -9.46 0.65 -15.38
C GLU A 133 -10.69 0.13 -14.65
N ALA A 134 -11.10 -1.11 -14.93
CA ALA A 134 -12.26 -1.72 -14.27
C ALA A 134 -12.02 -1.89 -12.76
N LEU A 135 -10.81 -2.28 -12.35
CA LEU A 135 -10.43 -2.38 -10.94
C LEU A 135 -10.31 -1.01 -10.27
N ILE A 136 -9.77 0.01 -10.96
CA ILE A 136 -9.73 1.39 -10.46
C ILE A 136 -11.15 1.92 -10.25
N ARG A 137 -12.04 1.74 -11.23
CA ARG A 137 -13.46 2.15 -11.11
C ARG A 137 -14.15 1.43 -9.96
N PHE A 138 -13.89 0.13 -9.81
CA PHE A 138 -14.42 -0.66 -8.69
C PHE A 138 -13.96 -0.12 -7.33
N VAL A 139 -12.65 0.11 -7.15
CA VAL A 139 -12.09 0.62 -5.88
C VAL A 139 -12.60 2.01 -5.53
N ARG A 140 -12.79 2.90 -6.53
CA ARG A 140 -13.38 4.23 -6.32
C ARG A 140 -14.85 4.20 -5.87
N GLY A 141 -15.54 3.07 -6.05
CA GLY A 141 -16.92 2.87 -5.62
C GLY A 141 -17.08 2.12 -4.31
N LEU A 142 -15.98 1.76 -3.63
CA LEU A 142 -15.99 1.18 -2.27
C LEU A 142 -16.07 2.28 -1.20
#